data_AF-A0A061AES0-F1
#
_entry.id   AF-A0A061AES0-F1
#
_cell.length_a   1.000
_cell.length_b   1.000
_cell.length_c   1.000
_cell.angle_alpha   90.00
_cell.angle_beta   90.00
_cell.angle_gamma   90.00
#
_symmetry.space_group_name_H-M   'P 1'
#
loop_
_entity.id
_entity.type
_entity.pdbx_description
1 polymer ?
#
loop_
_entity_poly.entity_id
_entity_poly.type
_entity_poly.pdbx_seq_one_letter_code
_entity_poly.pdbx_strand_id
1 'polypeptide(L)'
;MAALDLATLKLRCAYKSEGNADKWDLDRLAPWQEDVLWAAYRGRVFEIVEPDGEVVGTMRVHGFRKDSDWEEYGGLHDAMRDCGEGANKAEVEAFSHLFTDEGFFKRDIAISGHAAFQREVTDQPYLVLLDTICIKPEYREKGVGSWAVQKLFDLDGQDFLFDDEETAKMKKEENARMVQARKEAAEVKGLFQPGALEWVWKKHPLHQTVKYLFVHPRSLESQLPQSPDATHTLADLRKTAEKTSKERVLHIFHKMGFRRVGKTSFLCMSKSSDYRSRLIPADGDAREKD
;
A
#
# COMPACT_ATOMS: atom_id res chain seq x y z
N MET A 1 9.46 14.37 -28.23
CA MET A 1 9.57 13.30 -27.21
C MET A 1 8.68 12.16 -27.65
N ALA A 2 9.18 10.91 -27.63
CA ALA A 2 8.34 9.75 -27.93
C ALA A 2 7.20 9.66 -26.89
N ALA A 3 6.02 9.23 -27.33
CA ALA A 3 4.92 8.95 -26.41
C ALA A 3 5.33 7.77 -25.52
N LEU A 4 5.19 7.90 -24.21
CA LEU A 4 5.44 6.82 -23.26
C LEU A 4 4.35 5.76 -23.38
N ASP A 5 4.73 4.51 -23.67
CA ASP A 5 3.81 3.38 -23.66
C ASP A 5 3.74 2.75 -22.27
N LEU A 6 2.66 3.05 -21.54
CA LEU A 6 2.41 2.53 -20.20
C LEU A 6 2.30 1.00 -20.16
N ALA A 7 2.00 0.32 -21.28
CA ALA A 7 1.93 -1.14 -21.33
C ALA A 7 3.32 -1.79 -21.22
N THR A 8 4.39 -1.05 -21.51
CA THR A 8 5.77 -1.54 -21.46
C THR A 8 6.42 -1.39 -20.09
N LEU A 9 5.83 -0.55 -19.22
CA LEU A 9 6.31 -0.36 -17.86
C LEU A 9 6.18 -1.65 -17.04
N LYS A 10 7.10 -1.83 -16.10
CA LYS A 10 7.08 -2.93 -15.14
C LYS A 10 7.11 -2.40 -13.72
N LEU A 11 6.35 -3.05 -12.85
CA LEU A 11 6.44 -2.82 -11.42
C LEU A 11 7.37 -3.88 -10.84
N ARG A 12 8.49 -3.45 -10.27
CA ARG A 12 9.49 -4.33 -9.67
C ARG A 12 9.54 -4.04 -8.18
N CYS A 13 9.45 -5.08 -7.34
CA CYS A 13 9.80 -4.91 -5.94
C CYS A 13 11.31 -4.67 -5.87
N ALA A 14 11.73 -3.49 -5.41
CA ALA A 14 13.14 -3.09 -5.39
C ALA A 14 13.96 -3.98 -4.44
N TYR A 15 13.32 -4.58 -3.44
CA TYR A 15 14.01 -5.36 -2.43
C TYR A 15 13.15 -6.45 -1.78
N LYS A 16 13.60 -7.70 -1.94
CA LYS A 16 13.36 -8.79 -0.98
C LYS A 16 14.68 -8.93 -0.22
N SER A 17 14.78 -8.45 1.01
CA SER A 17 16.01 -8.59 1.79
C SER A 17 16.33 -10.07 2.00
N GLU A 18 17.37 -10.56 1.34
CA GLU A 18 18.16 -11.69 1.85
C GLU A 18 19.37 -11.08 2.56
N GLY A 19 19.32 -10.89 3.88
CA GLY A 19 20.54 -11.04 4.68
C GLY A 19 21.36 -9.79 5.06
N ASN A 20 21.06 -8.57 4.62
CA ASN A 20 21.90 -7.42 5.01
C ASN A 20 21.24 -6.05 4.78
N ALA A 21 20.72 -5.44 5.84
CA ALA A 21 20.27 -4.04 5.83
C ALA A 21 21.43 -3.03 5.78
N ASP A 22 22.68 -3.47 5.99
CA ASP A 22 23.85 -2.57 6.09
C ASP A 22 24.50 -2.22 4.74
N LYS A 23 24.02 -2.80 3.63
CA LYS A 23 24.56 -2.54 2.28
C LYS A 23 23.48 -2.04 1.33
N TRP A 24 22.95 -0.87 1.66
CA TRP A 24 22.26 -0.07 0.67
C TRP A 24 23.27 0.36 -0.39
N ASP A 25 23.00 0.06 -1.67
CA ASP A 25 23.73 0.67 -2.78
C ASP A 25 23.22 2.11 -2.92
N LEU A 26 23.60 2.96 -1.96
CA LEU A 26 23.21 4.38 -1.89
C LEU A 26 23.58 5.12 -3.18
N ASP A 27 24.61 4.64 -3.89
CA ASP A 27 25.10 5.19 -5.15
C ASP A 27 24.13 4.95 -6.33
N ARG A 28 23.18 4.00 -6.22
CA ARG A 28 22.15 3.76 -7.24
C ARG A 28 20.92 4.64 -7.11
N LEU A 29 20.78 5.35 -5.99
CA LEU A 29 19.59 6.13 -5.71
C LEU A 29 19.78 7.55 -6.20
N ALA A 30 18.79 8.02 -6.95
CA ALA A 30 18.79 9.40 -7.39
C ALA A 30 18.55 10.32 -6.17
N PRO A 31 19.08 11.56 -6.17
CA PRO A 31 18.95 12.49 -5.04
C PRO A 31 17.50 12.74 -4.57
N TRP A 32 16.52 12.58 -5.47
CA TRP A 32 15.10 12.70 -5.12
C TRP A 32 14.53 11.50 -4.33
N GLN A 33 15.35 10.47 -4.07
CA GLN A 33 15.01 9.27 -3.31
C GLN A 33 15.65 9.25 -1.91
N GLU A 34 16.41 10.28 -1.52
CA GLU A 34 17.09 10.33 -0.21
C GLU A 34 16.11 10.29 0.98
N ASP A 35 14.92 10.89 0.85
CA ASP A 35 13.87 10.80 1.88
C ASP A 35 13.23 9.39 1.94
N VAL A 36 13.38 8.59 0.87
CA VAL A 36 12.88 7.21 0.79
C VAL A 36 13.86 6.21 1.44
N LEU A 37 15.07 6.63 1.79
CA LEU A 37 16.11 5.76 2.36
C LEU A 37 15.94 5.53 3.85
N TRP A 38 15.73 6.58 4.64
CA TRP A 38 15.73 6.50 6.10
C TRP A 38 14.48 5.83 6.71
N ALA A 39 13.49 5.48 5.90
CA ALA A 39 12.19 4.97 6.35
C ALA A 39 11.80 3.61 5.73
N ALA A 40 12.75 2.87 5.15
CA ALA A 40 12.46 1.52 4.62
C ALA A 40 12.47 0.41 5.67
N TYR A 41 12.50 0.74 6.96
CA TYR A 41 12.67 -0.30 7.97
C TYR A 41 11.53 -1.33 7.98
N ARG A 42 10.30 -1.01 7.55
CA ARG A 42 9.19 -2.00 7.48
C ARG A 42 8.14 -1.79 6.37
N GLY A 43 8.49 -1.04 5.32
CA GLY A 43 7.66 -0.85 4.11
C GLY A 43 8.28 -1.45 2.85
N ARG A 44 7.47 -1.97 1.93
CA ARG A 44 7.95 -2.46 0.62
C ARG A 44 8.07 -1.30 -0.35
N VAL A 45 9.23 -1.20 -1.01
CA VAL A 45 9.46 -0.23 -2.08
C VAL A 45 9.32 -0.93 -3.42
N PHE A 46 8.48 -0.36 -4.28
CA PHE A 46 8.31 -0.77 -5.66
C PHE A 46 8.88 0.27 -6.60
N GLU A 47 9.66 -0.15 -7.55
CA GLU A 47 10.15 0.66 -8.65
C GLU A 47 9.25 0.50 -9.86
N ILE A 48 9.02 1.62 -10.55
CA ILE A 48 8.37 1.68 -11.85
C ILE A 48 9.50 1.78 -12.88
N VAL A 49 9.65 0.75 -13.71
CA VAL A 49 10.82 0.56 -14.56
C VAL A 49 10.43 0.48 -16.03
N GLU A 50 11.16 1.16 -16.90
CA GLU A 50 11.06 1.04 -18.35
C GLU A 50 11.69 -0.26 -18.88
N PRO A 51 11.44 -0.63 -20.16
CA PRO A 51 12.02 -1.83 -20.76
C PRO A 51 13.55 -1.88 -20.76
N ASP A 52 14.22 -0.73 -20.81
CA ASP A 52 15.67 -0.60 -20.79
C ASP A 52 16.27 -0.68 -19.37
N GLY A 53 15.43 -0.72 -18.34
CA GLY A 53 15.82 -0.76 -16.94
C GLY A 53 15.84 0.60 -16.24
N GLU A 54 15.49 1.70 -16.90
CA GLU A 54 15.41 3.01 -16.27
C GLU A 54 14.29 3.03 -15.21
N VAL A 55 14.61 3.42 -13.98
CA VAL A 55 13.61 3.68 -12.94
C VAL A 55 13.00 5.05 -13.16
N VAL A 56 11.71 5.10 -13.48
CA VAL A 56 10.97 6.35 -13.77
C VAL A 56 10.14 6.84 -12.57
N GLY A 57 10.01 5.99 -11.55
CA GLY A 57 9.37 6.35 -10.30
C GLY A 57 9.47 5.24 -9.25
N THR A 58 9.04 5.56 -8.04
CA THR A 58 8.97 4.63 -6.91
C THR A 58 7.66 4.78 -6.15
N MET A 59 7.25 3.70 -5.48
CA MET A 59 6.16 3.70 -4.52
C MET A 59 6.62 2.99 -3.24
N ARG A 60 6.17 3.48 -2.10
CA ARG A 60 6.31 2.79 -0.83
C ARG A 60 4.94 2.35 -0.34
N VAL A 61 4.84 1.09 0.08
CA VAL A 61 3.60 0.49 0.55
C VAL A 61 3.85 -0.29 1.84
N HIS A 62 2.97 -0.14 2.83
CA HIS A 62 2.96 -0.93 4.05
C HIS A 62 1.84 -1.95 3.98
N GLY A 63 2.15 -3.23 4.20
CA GLY A 63 1.17 -4.30 4.31
C GLY A 63 1.11 -4.84 5.73
N PHE A 64 -0.09 -4.92 6.30
CA PHE A 64 -0.35 -5.48 7.63
C PHE A 64 -1.25 -6.71 7.46
N ARG A 65 -0.75 -7.90 7.81
CA ARG A 65 -1.53 -9.14 7.79
C ARG A 65 -2.34 -9.26 9.06
N LYS A 66 -3.67 -9.22 8.96
CA LYS A 66 -4.58 -9.60 10.05
C LYS A 66 -4.42 -11.09 10.34
N ASP A 67 -3.56 -11.43 11.27
CA ASP A 67 -3.45 -12.77 11.82
C ASP A 67 -3.86 -12.78 13.31
N SER A 68 -4.02 -13.99 13.85
CA SER A 68 -4.29 -14.23 15.26
C SER A 68 -3.14 -13.74 16.16
N ASP A 69 -1.95 -13.59 15.59
CA ASP A 69 -0.72 -13.46 16.36
C ASP A 69 -0.53 -12.01 16.82
N TRP A 70 -1.31 -11.06 16.27
CA TRP A 70 -1.35 -9.68 16.77
C TRP A 70 -1.70 -9.59 18.25
N GLU A 71 -2.50 -10.51 18.79
CA GLU A 71 -2.79 -10.55 20.23
C GLU A 71 -1.51 -10.73 21.06
N GLU A 72 -0.51 -11.47 20.54
CA GLU A 72 0.79 -11.65 21.19
C GLU A 72 1.65 -10.37 21.15
N TYR A 73 1.43 -9.53 20.13
CA TYR A 73 2.10 -8.23 19.96
C TYR A 73 1.36 -7.05 20.60
N GLY A 74 0.30 -7.29 21.39
CA GLY A 74 -0.50 -6.22 22.00
C GLY A 74 -1.59 -5.63 21.10
N GLY A 75 -1.81 -6.22 19.92
CA GLY A 75 -2.85 -5.86 18.96
C GLY A 75 -2.34 -5.12 17.72
N LEU A 76 -3.25 -4.78 16.80
CA LEU A 76 -2.93 -4.10 15.55
C LEU A 76 -2.20 -2.77 15.77
N HIS A 77 -2.57 -2.00 16.80
CA HIS A 77 -1.99 -0.68 17.02
C HIS A 77 -0.52 -0.77 17.37
N ASP A 78 -0.14 -1.73 18.22
CA ASP A 78 1.25 -1.95 18.60
C ASP A 78 2.04 -2.52 17.42
N ALA A 79 1.48 -3.48 16.67
CA ALA A 79 2.08 -3.97 15.42
C ALA A 79 2.35 -2.83 14.41
N MET A 80 1.39 -1.93 14.19
CA MET A 80 1.56 -0.76 13.31
C MET A 80 2.56 0.26 13.86
N ARG A 81 2.56 0.49 15.18
CA ARG A 81 3.47 1.43 15.84
C ARG A 81 4.92 0.97 15.74
N ASP A 82 5.15 -0.33 15.89
CA ASP A 82 6.45 -0.97 15.74
C ASP A 82 6.87 -1.05 14.27
N CYS A 83 5.92 -1.01 13.33
CA CYS A 83 6.18 -0.87 11.90
C CYS A 83 6.63 0.54 11.47
N GLY A 84 6.36 1.56 12.28
CA GLY A 84 6.71 2.94 11.95
C GLY A 84 8.09 3.36 12.43
N GLU A 85 9.01 3.61 11.50
CA GLU A 85 10.26 4.35 11.76
C GLU A 85 10.38 5.58 10.85
N GLY A 86 11.11 6.59 11.32
CA GLY A 86 11.39 7.81 10.56
C GLY A 86 10.17 8.73 10.35
N ALA A 87 10.19 9.48 9.24
CA ALA A 87 9.24 10.55 8.95
C ALA A 87 7.78 10.09 8.80
N ASN A 88 7.55 8.79 8.60
CA ASN A 88 6.23 8.25 8.25
C ASN A 88 5.54 7.55 9.44
N LYS A 89 6.19 7.48 10.61
CA LYS A 89 5.61 6.89 11.82
C LYS A 89 4.27 7.53 12.20
N ALA A 90 4.18 8.86 12.11
CA ALA A 90 2.95 9.59 12.42
C ALA A 90 1.81 9.24 11.47
N GLU A 91 2.09 8.92 10.21
CA GLU A 91 1.07 8.52 9.23
C GLU A 91 0.57 7.11 9.48
N VAL A 92 1.47 6.16 9.77
CA VAL A 92 1.10 4.79 10.15
C VAL A 92 0.33 4.77 11.46
N GLU A 93 0.71 5.61 12.44
CA GLU A 93 -0.03 5.78 13.70
C GLU A 93 -1.41 6.41 13.47
N ALA A 94 -1.52 7.44 12.63
CA ALA A 94 -2.82 7.99 12.24
C ALA A 94 -3.69 6.96 11.50
N PHE A 95 -3.06 6.09 10.72
CA PHE A 95 -3.75 5.00 10.01
C PHE A 95 -4.27 3.93 10.99
N SER A 96 -3.49 3.56 12.01
CA SER A 96 -3.93 2.59 13.03
C SER A 96 -5.15 3.09 13.80
N HIS A 97 -5.27 4.40 14.01
CA HIS A 97 -6.42 5.01 14.67
C HIS A 97 -7.75 4.83 13.93
N LEU A 98 -7.75 4.42 12.66
CA LEU A 98 -8.97 4.03 11.94
C LEU A 98 -9.59 2.74 12.48
N PHE A 99 -8.78 1.89 13.11
CA PHE A 99 -9.12 0.52 13.45
C PHE A 99 -9.16 0.28 14.97
N THR A 100 -9.82 -0.79 15.39
CA THR A 100 -9.66 -1.43 16.70
C THR A 100 -8.37 -2.26 16.69
N ASP A 101 -7.96 -2.77 17.86
CA ASP A 101 -6.80 -3.67 17.96
C ASP A 101 -7.00 -4.99 17.21
N GLU A 102 -8.25 -5.39 16.96
CA GLU A 102 -8.64 -6.54 16.13
C GLU A 102 -8.65 -6.22 14.61
N GLY A 103 -8.32 -4.99 14.22
CA GLY A 103 -8.31 -4.54 12.82
C GLY A 103 -9.69 -4.35 12.21
N PHE A 104 -10.72 -4.09 13.00
CA PHE A 104 -12.02 -3.62 12.50
C PHE A 104 -12.07 -2.10 12.51
N PHE A 105 -12.83 -1.47 11.61
CA PHE A 105 -13.02 -0.02 11.70
C PHE A 105 -13.66 0.33 13.04
N LYS A 106 -13.17 1.39 13.69
CA LYS A 106 -13.86 1.95 14.86
C LYS A 106 -15.27 2.37 14.46
N ARG A 107 -16.21 2.26 15.41
CA ARG A 107 -17.64 2.47 15.15
C ARG A 107 -17.93 3.82 14.51
N ASP A 108 -17.31 4.88 15.00
CA ASP A 108 -17.47 6.24 14.49
C ASP A 108 -16.91 6.41 13.07
N ILE A 109 -15.84 5.69 12.72
CA ILE A 109 -15.31 5.63 11.36
C ILE A 109 -16.29 4.91 10.42
N ALA A 110 -16.75 3.72 10.82
CA ALA A 110 -17.61 2.86 10.02
C ALA A 110 -18.98 3.48 9.67
N ILE A 111 -19.53 4.33 10.54
CA ILE A 111 -20.84 4.98 10.33
C ILE A 111 -20.75 6.43 9.85
N SER A 112 -19.55 6.98 9.67
CA SER A 112 -19.37 8.37 9.24
C SER A 112 -19.19 8.50 7.71
N GLY A 113 -19.24 9.74 7.23
CA GLY A 113 -19.14 10.06 5.80
C GLY A 113 -20.27 9.40 5.00
N HIS A 114 -19.92 8.73 3.91
CA HIS A 114 -20.86 7.92 3.11
C HIS A 114 -21.00 6.48 3.59
N ALA A 115 -20.25 6.07 4.62
CA ALA A 115 -20.10 4.66 5.01
C ALA A 115 -19.83 3.75 3.81
N ALA A 116 -19.06 4.26 2.84
CA ALA A 116 -18.75 3.58 1.57
C ALA A 116 -17.82 2.37 1.75
N PHE A 117 -17.22 2.24 2.93
CA PHE A 117 -16.35 1.16 3.34
C PHE A 117 -16.84 0.66 4.70
N GLN A 118 -17.15 -0.63 4.81
CA GLN A 118 -17.62 -1.25 6.05
C GLN A 118 -16.83 -2.54 6.33
N ARG A 119 -17.49 -3.57 6.87
CA ARG A 119 -16.85 -4.81 7.31
C ARG A 119 -16.13 -5.53 6.18
N GLU A 120 -16.62 -5.43 4.94
CA GLU A 120 -16.00 -6.06 3.78
C GLU A 120 -14.54 -5.63 3.56
N VAL A 121 -14.16 -4.43 4.00
CA VAL A 121 -12.78 -3.96 3.96
C VAL A 121 -11.96 -4.58 5.08
N THR A 122 -12.50 -4.59 6.30
CA THR A 122 -11.81 -5.10 7.49
C THR A 122 -11.81 -6.62 7.59
N ASP A 123 -12.66 -7.31 6.83
CA ASP A 123 -12.67 -8.77 6.73
C ASP A 123 -11.60 -9.29 5.77
N GLN A 124 -10.88 -8.40 5.06
CA GLN A 124 -9.71 -8.81 4.29
C GLN A 124 -8.55 -9.16 5.24
N PRO A 125 -7.75 -10.18 4.93
CA PRO A 125 -6.61 -10.55 5.76
C PRO A 125 -5.44 -9.55 5.67
N TYR A 126 -5.52 -8.55 4.79
CA TYR A 126 -4.46 -7.56 4.61
C TYR A 126 -5.04 -6.15 4.64
N LEU A 127 -4.40 -5.28 5.42
CA LEU A 127 -4.57 -3.83 5.34
C LEU A 127 -3.34 -3.27 4.63
N VAL A 128 -3.54 -2.52 3.54
CA VAL A 128 -2.45 -2.04 2.70
C VAL A 128 -2.51 -0.52 2.59
N LEU A 129 -1.45 0.16 3.01
CA LEU A 129 -1.30 1.61 2.98
C LEU A 129 -0.25 2.00 1.93
N LEU A 130 -0.68 2.67 0.86
CA LEU A 130 0.21 3.41 -0.02
C LEU A 130 0.69 4.67 0.71
N ASP A 131 1.96 4.68 1.06
CA ASP A 131 2.57 5.71 1.90
C ASP A 131 3.17 6.84 1.05
N THR A 132 3.86 6.49 -0.04
CA THR A 132 4.50 7.49 -0.88
C THR A 132 4.50 7.05 -2.33
N ILE A 133 4.33 7.98 -3.25
CA ILE A 133 4.54 7.78 -4.68
C ILE A 133 5.35 8.93 -5.26
N CYS A 134 6.48 8.60 -5.87
CA CYS A 134 7.41 9.55 -6.47
C CYS A 134 7.57 9.24 -7.95
N ILE A 135 7.25 10.19 -8.82
CA ILE A 135 7.43 10.05 -10.27
C ILE A 135 8.41 11.13 -10.72
N LYS A 136 9.43 10.73 -11.49
CA LYS A 136 10.39 11.67 -12.08
C LYS A 136 9.66 12.79 -12.83
N PRO A 137 10.08 14.07 -12.70
CA PRO A 137 9.37 15.21 -13.26
C PRO A 137 8.98 15.06 -14.75
N GLU A 138 9.89 14.55 -15.57
CA GLU A 138 9.74 14.32 -17.00
C GLU A 138 8.75 13.19 -17.35
N TYR A 139 8.35 12.38 -16.37
CA TYR A 139 7.34 11.32 -16.48
C TYR A 139 6.00 11.68 -15.83
N ARG A 140 5.89 12.84 -15.18
CA ARG A 140 4.63 13.32 -14.57
C ARG A 140 3.59 13.65 -15.64
N GLU A 141 2.32 13.63 -15.23
CA GLU A 141 1.15 13.90 -16.09
C GLU A 141 0.96 12.93 -17.27
N LYS A 142 1.80 11.89 -17.39
CA LYS A 142 1.68 10.81 -18.39
C LYS A 142 0.87 9.60 -17.91
N GLY A 143 0.22 9.69 -16.74
CA GLY A 143 -0.56 8.59 -16.17
C GLY A 143 0.24 7.49 -15.46
N VAL A 144 1.57 7.62 -15.34
CA VAL A 144 2.48 6.62 -14.73
C VAL A 144 2.06 6.26 -13.31
N GLY A 145 1.79 7.25 -12.46
CA GLY A 145 1.38 7.00 -11.08
C GLY A 145 0.03 6.28 -10.96
N SER A 146 -0.94 6.65 -11.81
CA SER A 146 -2.23 5.96 -11.85
C SER A 146 -2.09 4.52 -12.31
N TRP A 147 -1.28 4.26 -13.34
CA TRP A 147 -0.95 2.92 -13.80
C TRP A 147 -0.30 2.09 -12.67
N ALA A 148 0.67 2.66 -11.96
CA ALA A 148 1.43 1.96 -10.94
C ALA A 148 0.54 1.54 -9.76
N VAL A 149 -0.37 2.42 -9.33
CA VAL A 149 -1.36 2.10 -8.29
C VAL A 149 -2.31 0.98 -8.71
N GLN A 150 -2.75 0.95 -9.97
CA GLN A 150 -3.57 -0.17 -10.47
C GLN A 150 -2.80 -1.49 -10.41
N LYS A 151 -1.50 -1.48 -10.73
CA LYS A 151 -0.64 -2.65 -10.67
C LYS A 151 -0.42 -3.22 -9.27
N LEU A 152 -0.60 -2.43 -8.21
CA LEU A 152 -0.57 -2.96 -6.85
C LEU A 152 -1.70 -3.97 -6.60
N PHE A 153 -2.86 -3.84 -7.24
CA PHE A 153 -3.96 -4.80 -7.08
C PHE A 153 -3.73 -6.14 -7.80
N ASP A 154 -2.75 -6.19 -8.71
CA ASP A 154 -2.33 -7.43 -9.39
C ASP A 154 -1.38 -8.25 -8.52
N LEU A 155 -0.83 -7.67 -7.44
CA LEU A 155 0.09 -8.31 -6.52
C LEU A 155 -0.65 -9.18 -5.48
N ASP A 156 0.07 -10.15 -4.94
CA ASP A 156 -0.38 -10.93 -3.80
C ASP A 156 -0.31 -10.12 -2.51
N GLY A 157 -1.20 -10.37 -1.56
CA GLY A 157 -1.09 -9.82 -0.21
C GLY A 157 0.27 -10.10 0.43
N GLN A 158 0.87 -11.26 0.14
CA GLN A 158 2.22 -11.61 0.61
C GLN A 158 3.31 -10.71 0.04
N ASP A 159 3.13 -10.11 -1.14
CA ASP A 159 4.12 -9.21 -1.74
C ASP A 159 4.27 -7.89 -0.95
N PHE A 160 3.31 -7.57 -0.08
CA PHE A 160 3.31 -6.38 0.76
C PHE A 160 3.87 -6.61 2.16
N LEU A 161 3.95 -7.87 2.60
CA LEU A 161 4.42 -8.18 3.95
C LEU A 161 5.93 -8.02 4.03
N PHE A 162 6.37 -7.48 5.15
CA PHE A 162 7.76 -7.58 5.56
C PHE A 162 7.93 -8.90 6.32
N ASP A 163 8.63 -9.85 5.72
CA ASP A 163 9.14 -10.99 6.47
C ASP A 163 10.52 -10.59 6.96
N ASP A 164 10.75 -10.65 8.27
CA ASP A 164 12.11 -10.66 8.77
C ASP A 164 12.85 -11.91 8.25
N GLU A 165 14.18 -11.89 8.31
CA GLU A 165 15.00 -12.97 7.76
C GLU A 165 14.69 -14.34 8.37
N GLU A 166 14.31 -14.35 9.65
CA GLU A 166 13.96 -15.57 10.37
C GLU A 166 12.64 -16.14 9.86
N THR A 167 11.63 -15.28 9.66
CA THR A 167 10.34 -15.62 9.06
C THR A 167 10.51 -16.05 7.61
N ALA A 168 11.35 -15.36 6.83
CA ALA A 168 11.65 -15.71 5.45
C ALA A 168 12.34 -17.08 5.36
N LYS A 169 13.28 -17.37 6.29
CA LYS A 169 13.94 -18.67 6.40
C LYS A 169 12.96 -19.76 6.81
N MET A 170 12.15 -19.54 7.84
CA MET A 170 11.10 -20.47 8.27
C MET A 170 10.12 -20.78 7.14
N LYS A 171 9.66 -19.76 6.40
CA LYS A 171 8.79 -19.94 5.23
C LYS A 171 9.47 -20.72 4.12
N LYS A 172 10.76 -20.49 3.86
CA LYS A 172 11.54 -21.25 2.86
C LYS A 172 11.64 -22.72 3.24
N GLU A 173 11.89 -23.00 4.52
CA GLU A 173 11.93 -24.36 5.07
C GLU A 173 10.54 -25.02 5.05
N GLU A 174 9.48 -24.31 5.43
CA GLU A 174 8.11 -24.79 5.39
C GLU A 174 7.66 -25.10 3.95
N ASN A 175 7.93 -24.20 3.00
CA ASN A 175 7.61 -24.42 1.59
C ASN A 175 8.39 -25.62 1.03
N ALA A 176 9.68 -25.76 1.38
CA ALA A 176 10.46 -26.95 1.02
C ALA A 176 9.84 -28.23 1.60
N ARG A 177 9.40 -28.19 2.87
CA ARG A 177 8.70 -29.31 3.53
C ARG A 177 7.37 -29.64 2.86
N MET A 178 6.60 -28.62 2.46
CA MET A 178 5.33 -28.79 1.77
C MET A 178 5.49 -29.35 0.35
N VAL A 179 6.51 -28.90 -0.40
CA VAL A 179 6.84 -29.47 -1.71
C VAL A 179 7.27 -30.92 -1.56
N GLN A 180 8.07 -31.24 -0.53
CA GLN A 180 8.46 -32.61 -0.24
C GLN A 180 7.26 -33.49 0.14
N ALA A 181 6.41 -33.02 1.04
CA ALA A 181 5.18 -33.71 1.42
C ALA A 181 4.23 -33.93 0.23
N ARG A 182 4.17 -32.98 -0.72
CA ARG A 182 3.42 -33.14 -1.98
C ARG A 182 3.97 -34.26 -2.86
N LYS A 183 5.30 -34.38 -2.96
CA LYS A 183 5.94 -35.47 -3.70
C LYS A 183 5.62 -36.82 -3.07
N GLU A 184 5.79 -36.93 -1.76
CA GLU A 184 5.49 -38.15 -1.00
C GLU A 184 4.00 -38.53 -1.09
N ALA A 185 3.08 -37.57 -0.92
CA ALA A 185 1.65 -37.82 -1.07
C ALA A 185 1.26 -38.24 -2.50
N ALA A 186 1.95 -37.72 -3.52
CA ALA A 186 1.74 -38.12 -4.90
C ALA A 186 2.25 -39.55 -5.19
N GLU A 187 3.25 -40.02 -4.45
CA GLU A 187 3.70 -41.42 -4.50
C GLU A 187 2.74 -42.36 -3.75
N VAL A 188 2.08 -41.87 -2.69
CA VAL A 188 1.08 -42.61 -1.89
C VAL A 188 -0.33 -42.60 -2.52
N LYS A 189 -0.45 -42.28 -3.82
CA LYS A 189 -1.71 -42.12 -4.59
C LYS A 189 -2.71 -43.30 -4.53
N GLY A 190 -2.37 -44.44 -3.91
CA GLY A 190 -3.29 -45.55 -3.65
C GLY A 190 -4.15 -45.43 -2.38
N LEU A 191 -3.86 -44.51 -1.45
CA LEU A 191 -4.44 -44.55 -0.09
C LEU A 191 -5.41 -43.41 0.27
N PHE A 192 -5.41 -42.30 -0.45
CA PHE A 192 -6.28 -41.15 -0.13
C PHE A 192 -7.38 -40.96 -1.15
N GLN A 193 -8.61 -40.77 -0.66
CA GLN A 193 -9.74 -40.45 -1.54
C GLN A 193 -9.49 -39.11 -2.25
N PRO A 194 -9.83 -39.01 -3.55
CA PRO A 194 -9.82 -37.73 -4.27
C PRO A 194 -10.67 -36.70 -3.50
N GLY A 195 -10.05 -35.67 -2.94
CA GLY A 195 -10.73 -34.55 -2.27
C GLY A 195 -10.20 -34.14 -0.90
N ALA A 196 -9.52 -35.03 -0.16
CA ALA A 196 -9.01 -34.68 1.18
C ALA A 196 -7.88 -33.62 1.14
N LEU A 197 -6.96 -33.73 0.17
CA LEU A 197 -5.93 -32.72 -0.09
C LEU A 197 -6.55 -31.41 -0.60
N GLU A 198 -7.60 -31.49 -1.41
CA GLU A 198 -8.28 -30.30 -1.95
C GLU A 198 -8.97 -29.47 -0.86
N TRP A 199 -9.48 -30.12 0.20
CA TRP A 199 -10.09 -29.44 1.35
C TRP A 199 -9.08 -28.65 2.19
N VAL A 200 -7.90 -29.23 2.47
CA VAL A 200 -6.84 -28.56 3.22
C VAL A 200 -6.36 -27.31 2.47
N TRP A 201 -6.38 -27.34 1.14
CA TRP A 201 -5.84 -26.26 0.30
C TRP A 201 -6.90 -25.19 0.03
N LYS A 202 -8.18 -25.54 0.01
CA LYS A 202 -9.29 -24.57 -0.03
C LYS A 202 -9.42 -23.74 1.25
N LYS A 203 -8.92 -24.24 2.40
CA LYS A 203 -8.95 -23.49 3.67
C LYS A 203 -7.92 -22.36 3.77
N HIS A 204 -6.84 -22.43 3.01
CA HIS A 204 -5.80 -21.40 3.00
C HIS A 204 -5.44 -21.06 1.55
N PRO A 205 -6.23 -20.21 0.86
CA PRO A 205 -5.78 -19.67 -0.40
C PRO A 205 -4.49 -18.88 -0.12
N LEU A 206 -3.36 -19.52 -0.42
CA LEU A 206 -2.01 -18.98 -0.27
C LEU A 206 -1.80 -17.68 -1.05
N HIS A 207 -2.71 -17.42 -1.99
CA HIS A 207 -2.72 -16.25 -2.84
C HIS A 207 -4.02 -15.48 -2.67
N GLN A 208 -4.02 -14.46 -1.81
CA GLN A 208 -5.12 -13.51 -1.74
C GLN A 208 -4.63 -12.17 -2.26
N THR A 209 -5.13 -11.78 -3.43
CA THR A 209 -4.84 -10.45 -3.99
C THR A 209 -5.46 -9.37 -3.11
N VAL A 210 -4.76 -8.25 -2.97
CA VAL A 210 -5.28 -7.08 -2.27
C VAL A 210 -6.56 -6.58 -2.94
N LYS A 211 -7.58 -6.28 -2.14
CA LYS A 211 -8.86 -5.75 -2.63
C LYS A 211 -9.07 -4.27 -2.33
N TYR A 212 -8.38 -3.75 -1.31
CA TYR A 212 -8.51 -2.38 -0.86
C TYR A 212 -7.13 -1.80 -0.62
N LEU A 213 -6.92 -0.57 -1.10
CA LEU A 213 -5.69 0.17 -0.93
C LEU A 213 -6.02 1.50 -0.25
N PHE A 214 -5.38 1.76 0.88
CA PHE A 214 -5.49 3.00 1.62
C PHE A 214 -4.38 3.96 1.20
N VAL A 215 -4.63 5.25 1.33
CA VAL A 215 -3.62 6.29 1.10
C VAL A 215 -3.95 7.51 1.94
N HIS A 216 -2.93 8.16 2.47
CA HIS A 216 -3.08 9.51 3.00
C HIS A 216 -2.78 10.52 1.88
N PRO A 217 -3.55 11.60 1.72
CA PRO A 217 -3.28 12.57 0.64
C PRO A 217 -1.85 13.14 0.67
N ARG A 218 -1.19 13.19 1.84
CA ARG A 218 0.19 13.67 1.96
C ARG A 218 1.22 12.87 1.15
N SER A 219 0.91 11.63 0.77
CA SER A 219 1.75 10.78 -0.08
C SER A 219 2.15 11.41 -1.43
N LEU A 220 1.43 12.44 -1.89
CA LEU A 220 1.70 13.19 -3.12
C LEU A 220 2.18 14.63 -2.89
N GLU A 221 2.16 15.15 -1.65
CA GLU A 221 2.47 16.57 -1.37
C GLU A 221 3.91 16.94 -1.77
N SER A 222 4.87 16.02 -1.56
CA SER A 222 6.28 16.22 -1.94
C SER A 222 6.50 16.35 -3.45
N GLN A 223 5.55 15.92 -4.27
CA GLN A 223 5.67 15.94 -5.74
C GLN A 223 5.14 17.23 -6.36
N LEU A 224 4.43 18.07 -5.59
CA LEU A 224 3.86 19.29 -6.12
C LEU A 224 4.92 20.40 -6.23
N PRO A 225 4.96 21.14 -7.35
CA PRO A 225 5.87 22.28 -7.49
C PRO A 225 5.55 23.34 -6.43
N GLN A 226 6.55 23.73 -5.64
CA GLN A 226 6.43 24.85 -4.71
C GLN A 226 6.45 26.15 -5.53
N SER A 227 5.28 26.77 -5.72
CA SER A 227 5.19 28.04 -6.45
C SER A 227 5.70 29.20 -5.58
N PRO A 228 6.70 29.97 -6.02
CA PRO A 228 7.13 31.18 -5.35
C PRO A 228 6.44 32.39 -5.99
N ASP A 229 5.28 32.82 -5.49
CA ASP A 229 4.73 34.12 -5.87
C ASP A 229 4.09 34.79 -4.65
N ALA A 230 4.63 35.93 -4.23
CA ALA A 230 4.35 36.55 -2.94
C ALA A 230 4.01 38.03 -3.06
N THR A 231 2.73 38.36 -2.83
CA THR A 231 2.23 39.72 -2.55
C THR A 231 1.21 39.79 -1.41
N HIS A 232 1.01 38.71 -0.66
CA HIS A 232 0.12 38.66 0.52
C HIS A 232 0.91 38.33 1.81
N THR A 233 0.28 38.50 2.96
CA THR A 233 0.78 38.09 4.28
C THR A 233 1.21 36.61 4.26
N LEU A 234 2.46 36.34 4.65
CA LEU A 234 3.09 35.01 4.53
C LEU A 234 2.27 33.87 5.16
N ALA A 235 1.52 34.15 6.23
CA ALA A 235 0.70 33.14 6.90
C ALA A 235 -0.56 32.76 6.09
N ASP A 236 -1.26 33.74 5.54
CA ASP A 236 -2.48 33.51 4.74
C ASP A 236 -2.15 32.86 3.40
N LEU A 237 -1.00 33.23 2.80
CA LEU A 237 -0.47 32.56 1.62
C LEU A 237 -0.17 31.09 1.89
N ARG A 238 0.52 30.77 2.99
CA ARG A 238 0.83 29.39 3.35
C ARG A 238 -0.44 28.58 3.52
N LYS A 239 -1.42 29.09 4.26
CA LYS A 239 -2.69 28.41 4.48
C LYS A 239 -3.48 28.21 3.18
N THR A 240 -3.49 29.22 2.29
CA THR A 240 -4.18 29.13 1.00
C THR A 240 -3.47 28.19 0.04
N ALA A 241 -2.13 28.22 0.00
CA ALA A 241 -1.31 27.34 -0.81
C ALA A 241 -1.41 25.89 -0.34
N GLU A 242 -1.38 25.65 0.97
CA GLU A 242 -1.59 24.34 1.58
C GLU A 242 -2.98 23.79 1.26
N LYS A 243 -4.03 24.61 1.42
CA LYS A 243 -5.40 24.24 1.05
C LYS A 243 -5.52 23.89 -0.44
N THR A 244 -4.97 24.74 -1.31
CA THR A 244 -5.00 24.53 -2.78
C THR A 244 -4.21 23.28 -3.17
N SER A 245 -3.06 23.07 -2.54
CA SER A 245 -2.23 21.87 -2.71
C SER A 245 -3.02 20.61 -2.33
N LYS A 246 -3.62 20.61 -1.13
CA LYS A 246 -4.45 19.51 -0.63
C LYS A 246 -5.62 19.21 -1.57
N GLU A 247 -6.33 20.23 -2.06
CA GLU A 247 -7.44 20.05 -3.01
C GLU A 247 -6.97 19.47 -4.36
N ARG A 248 -5.81 19.91 -4.88
CA ARG A 248 -5.21 19.35 -6.10
C ARG A 248 -4.84 17.88 -5.93
N VAL A 249 -4.24 17.52 -4.80
CA VAL A 249 -3.88 16.13 -4.49
C VAL A 249 -5.13 15.26 -4.35
N LEU A 250 -6.13 15.71 -3.61
CA LEU A 250 -7.41 15.01 -3.48
C LEU A 250 -8.06 14.79 -4.84
N HIS A 251 -8.04 15.78 -5.72
CA HIS A 251 -8.58 15.64 -7.09
C HIS A 251 -7.89 14.54 -7.89
N ILE A 252 -6.57 14.40 -7.77
CA ILE A 252 -5.80 13.32 -8.42
C ILE A 252 -6.28 11.95 -7.91
N PHE A 253 -6.35 11.76 -6.59
CA PHE A 253 -6.80 10.51 -6.00
C PHE A 253 -8.28 10.22 -6.32
N HIS A 254 -9.15 11.23 -6.30
CA HIS A 254 -10.55 11.06 -6.65
C HIS A 254 -10.74 10.66 -8.11
N LYS A 255 -9.95 11.20 -9.04
CA LYS A 255 -9.91 10.77 -10.45
C LYS A 255 -9.47 9.32 -10.59
N MET A 256 -8.54 8.85 -9.75
CA MET A 256 -8.14 7.44 -9.70
C MET A 256 -9.23 6.53 -9.09
N GLY A 257 -10.21 7.14 -8.41
CA GLY A 257 -11.37 6.49 -7.81
C GLY A 257 -11.19 6.12 -6.33
N PHE A 258 -10.25 6.77 -5.65
CA PHE A 258 -10.18 6.78 -4.19
C PHE A 258 -11.30 7.63 -3.61
N ARG A 259 -11.88 7.20 -2.48
CA ARG A 259 -12.85 7.96 -1.71
C ARG A 259 -12.51 7.94 -0.24
N ARG A 260 -12.99 8.92 0.49
CA ARG A 260 -12.70 9.08 1.92
C ARG A 260 -13.23 7.94 2.76
N VAL A 261 -12.45 7.53 3.76
CA VAL A 261 -12.87 6.56 4.79
C VAL A 261 -13.53 7.33 5.92
N GLY A 262 -14.85 7.26 6.01
CA GLY A 262 -15.62 8.02 6.99
C GLY A 262 -15.48 9.54 6.78
N LYS A 263 -15.16 10.28 7.84
CA LYS A 263 -14.79 11.71 7.80
C LYS A 263 -13.28 11.95 8.06
N THR A 264 -12.45 10.95 7.83
CA THR A 264 -11.00 11.00 8.13
C THR A 264 -10.22 11.68 7.02
N SER A 265 -8.92 11.91 7.23
CA SER A 265 -8.02 12.35 6.15
C SER A 265 -7.67 11.24 5.15
N PHE A 266 -7.86 9.96 5.52
CA PHE A 266 -7.50 8.82 4.68
C PHE A 266 -8.52 8.57 3.56
N LEU A 267 -7.99 8.15 2.42
CA LEU A 267 -8.77 7.66 1.29
C LEU A 267 -8.54 6.16 1.13
N CYS A 268 -9.52 5.48 0.53
CA CYS A 268 -9.45 4.08 0.17
C CYS A 268 -9.96 3.88 -1.27
N MET A 269 -9.35 2.95 -1.98
CA MET A 269 -9.75 2.50 -3.31
C MET A 269 -10.02 1.01 -3.29
N SER A 270 -11.13 0.59 -3.90
CA SER A 270 -11.41 -0.82 -4.16
C SER A 270 -10.83 -1.26 -5.51
N LYS A 271 -10.35 -2.51 -5.58
CA LYS A 271 -10.00 -3.20 -6.83
C LYS A 271 -11.19 -3.31 -7.78
N SER A 272 -12.40 -3.50 -7.23
CA SER A 272 -13.61 -3.69 -8.03
C SER A 272 -14.09 -2.36 -8.58
N SER A 273 -14.22 -2.26 -9.90
CA SER A 273 -14.65 -1.03 -10.57
C SER A 273 -16.11 -0.67 -10.32
N ASP A 274 -16.93 -1.66 -9.97
CA ASP A 274 -18.37 -1.56 -9.64
C ASP A 274 -18.63 -1.35 -8.14
N TYR A 275 -17.59 -1.31 -7.31
CA TYR A 275 -17.75 -1.11 -5.87
C TYR A 275 -18.39 0.24 -5.57
N ARG A 276 -19.26 0.31 -4.55
CA ARG A 276 -20.07 1.50 -4.23
C ARG A 276 -19.27 2.81 -4.12
N SER A 277 -18.05 2.78 -3.59
CA SER A 277 -17.20 3.98 -3.49
C SER A 277 -16.84 4.54 -4.87
N ARG A 278 -16.71 3.70 -5.90
CA ARG A 278 -16.42 4.12 -7.29
C ARG A 278 -17.59 4.87 -7.93
N LEU A 279 -18.81 4.67 -7.42
CA LEU A 279 -20.02 5.33 -7.90
C LEU A 279 -20.23 6.73 -7.30
N ILE A 280 -19.53 7.06 -6.22
CA ILE A 280 -19.60 8.37 -5.59
C ILE A 280 -18.85 9.36 -6.50
N PRO A 281 -19.44 10.47 -6.96
CA PRO A 281 -18.72 11.45 -7.76
C PRO A 281 -17.71 12.22 -6.89
N ALA A 282 -16.66 12.78 -7.50
CA ALA A 282 -15.55 13.38 -6.76
C ALA A 282 -15.95 14.60 -5.90
N ASP A 283 -16.92 15.37 -6.37
CA ASP A 283 -17.55 16.51 -5.67
C ASP A 283 -18.56 16.08 -4.60
N GLY A 284 -19.08 14.86 -4.74
CA GLY A 284 -19.98 14.23 -3.80
C GLY A 284 -19.29 13.43 -2.70
N ASP A 285 -17.96 13.33 -2.65
CA ASP A 285 -17.26 12.57 -1.60
C ASP A 285 -17.43 13.20 -0.20
N ALA A 286 -17.20 12.41 0.84
CA ALA A 286 -17.29 12.89 2.21
C ALA A 286 -16.26 14.00 2.47
N ARG A 287 -16.67 15.02 3.23
CA ARG A 287 -15.76 16.08 3.71
C ARG A 287 -15.01 15.57 4.94
N GLU A 288 -13.75 15.98 5.05
CA GLU A 288 -12.96 15.80 6.26
C GLU A 288 -13.63 16.55 7.42
N LYS A 289 -13.60 15.97 8.62
CA LYS A 289 -14.09 16.67 9.81
C LYS A 289 -13.07 17.76 10.16
N ASP A 290 -13.53 19.01 10.17
CA ASP A 290 -12.75 20.16 10.65
C ASP A 290 -12.32 19.99 12.13
#